data_AF-A0A0P0Z0N5-F1
#
_entry.id   AF-A0A0P0Z0N5-F1
#
_cell.length_a   1.000
_cell.length_b   1.000
_cell.length_c   1.000
_cell.angle_alpha   90.00
_cell.angle_beta   90.00
_cell.angle_gamma   90.00
#
_symmetry.space_group_name_H-M   'P 1'
#
loop_
_entity.id
_entity.type
_entity.pdbx_description
1 polymer ?
#
loop_
_entity_poly.entity_id
_entity_poly.type
_entity_poly.pdbx_seq_one_letter_code
_entity_poly.pdbx_strand_id
1 'polypeptide(L)' 'MSDIETKEALDRDIVRLEASLRELSEQAAAASGAANEEAIATRIEEEQARLDDLRSRRKALDRA' A
#
# COMPACT_ATOMS: atom_id res chain seq x y z
N MET A 1 -10.76 -20.82 -5.37
CA MET A 1 -10.83 -19.59 -4.57
C MET A 1 -12.21 -19.01 -4.79
N SER A 2 -13.00 -18.87 -3.73
CA SER A 2 -14.26 -18.15 -3.76
C SER A 2 -14.04 -16.64 -3.78
N ASP A 3 -15.07 -15.87 -4.14
CA ASP A 3 -14.99 -14.40 -4.12
C ASP A 3 -14.75 -13.88 -2.70
N ILE A 4 -15.27 -14.57 -1.68
CA ILE A 4 -15.03 -14.26 -0.26
C ILE A 4 -13.55 -14.44 0.09
N GLU A 5 -12.95 -15.60 -0.24
CA GLU A 5 -11.53 -15.86 0.00
C GLU A 5 -10.63 -14.85 -0.74
N THR A 6 -11.05 -14.41 -1.92
CA THR A 6 -10.33 -13.41 -2.73
C THR A 6 -10.42 -12.02 -2.10
N LYS A 7 -11.61 -11.62 -1.60
CA LYS A 7 -11.79 -10.36 -0.87
C LYS A 7 -10.96 -10.33 0.41
N GLU A 8 -10.99 -11.39 1.20
CA GLU A 8 -10.20 -11.49 2.43
C GLU A 8 -8.69 -11.45 2.17
N ALA A 9 -8.23 -12.00 1.04
CA ALA A 9 -6.84 -11.88 0.62
C ALA A 9 -6.47 -10.43 0.26
N LEU A 10 -7.32 -9.74 -0.50
CA LEU A 10 -7.12 -8.34 -0.86
C LEU A 10 -7.14 -7.42 0.37
N ASP A 11 -8.09 -7.61 1.29
CA ASP A 11 -8.18 -6.82 2.52
C ASP A 11 -6.94 -7.01 3.40
N ARG A 12 -6.41 -8.24 3.50
CA ARG A 12 -5.14 -8.49 4.21
C ARG A 12 -3.94 -7.80 3.57
N ASP A 13 -3.87 -7.78 2.25
CA ASP A 13 -2.78 -7.13 1.52
C ASP A 13 -2.88 -5.60 1.62
N ILE A 14 -4.09 -5.04 1.58
CA ILE A 14 -4.36 -3.61 1.82
C ILE A 14 -3.86 -3.20 3.20
N VAL A 15 -4.24 -3.92 4.26
CA VAL A 15 -3.79 -3.61 5.63
C VAL A 15 -2.27 -3.67 5.75
N ARG A 16 -1.62 -4.63 5.08
CA ARG A 16 -0.15 -4.74 5.08
C ARG A 16 0.50 -3.54 4.40
N LEU A 17 -0.01 -3.11 3.25
CA LEU A 17 0.51 -1.94 2.54
C LEU A 17 0.27 -0.64 3.31
N GLU A 18 -0.89 -0.49 3.95
CA GLU A 18 -1.16 0.69 4.78
C GLU A 18 -0.22 0.78 5.98
N ALA A 19 0.16 -0.36 6.59
CA ALA A 19 1.17 -0.38 7.64
C ALA A 19 2.56 0.00 7.11
N SER A 20 2.94 -0.53 5.95
CA SER A 20 4.22 -0.22 5.29
C SER A 20 4.33 1.28 4.95
N LEU A 21 3.27 1.88 4.40
CA LEU A 21 3.23 3.31 4.10
C LEU A 21 3.38 4.20 5.34
N ARG A 22 2.81 3.78 6.49
CA ARG A 22 3.00 4.50 7.76
C ARG A 22 4.47 4.43 8.20
N GLU A 23 5.07 3.24 8.14
CA GLU A 23 6.47 3.04 8.49
C GLU A 23 7.40 3.86 7.59
N LEU A 24 7.16 3.87 6.28
CA LEU A 24 7.92 4.69 5.33
C LEU A 24 7.76 6.19 5.59
N SER A 25 6.55 6.62 5.97
CA SER A 25 6.31 8.03 6.33
C SER A 25 7.09 8.42 7.60
N GLU A 26 7.16 7.53 8.60
CA GLU A 26 7.96 7.72 9.80
C GLU A 26 9.47 7.73 9.48
N GLN A 27 9.92 6.83 8.60
CA GLN A 27 11.30 6.81 8.11
C GLN A 27 11.65 8.08 7.33
N ALA A 28 10.75 8.60 6.50
CA ALA A 28 10.94 9.85 5.77
C ALA A 28 11.13 11.03 6.75
N ALA A 29 10.34 11.07 7.83
CA ALA A 29 10.46 12.09 8.86
C ALA A 29 11.73 11.97 9.71
N ALA A 30 12.28 10.75 9.84
CA ALA A 30 13.51 10.48 10.59
C ALA A 30 14.79 10.57 9.73
N ALA A 31 14.67 10.50 8.40
CA ALA A 31 15.80 10.59 7.49
C ALA A 31 16.43 11.99 7.53
N SER A 32 17.76 12.04 7.57
CA SER A 32 18.53 13.28 7.44
C SER A 32 19.37 13.19 6.18
N GLY A 33 18.91 13.80 5.09
CA GLY A 33 19.66 13.94 3.84
C GLY A 33 18.83 13.65 2.58
N ALA A 34 19.00 14.51 1.57
CA ALA A 34 18.18 14.53 0.36
C ALA A 34 18.10 13.19 -0.40
N ALA A 35 19.20 12.41 -0.45
CA ALA A 35 19.20 11.13 -1.17
C ALA A 35 18.34 10.05 -0.48
N ASN A 36 18.28 10.06 0.86
CA ASN A 36 17.41 9.13 1.60
C ASN A 36 15.95 9.57 1.50
N GLU A 37 15.68 10.88 1.53
CA GLU A 37 14.34 11.43 1.36
C GLU A 37 13.76 11.09 -0.03
N GLU A 38 14.55 11.20 -1.10
CA GLU A 38 14.12 10.87 -2.47
C GLU A 38 13.84 9.36 -2.65
N ALA A 39 14.70 8.50 -2.08
CA ALA A 39 14.51 7.05 -2.13
C ALA A 39 13.25 6.63 -1.36
N ILE A 40 13.00 7.21 -0.18
CA ILE A 40 11.80 6.94 0.61
C ILE A 40 10.55 7.49 -0.09
N ALA A 41 10.61 8.69 -0.66
CA ALA A 41 9.51 9.28 -1.42
C ALA A 41 9.12 8.41 -2.63
N THR A 42 10.11 7.96 -3.41
CA THR A 42 9.89 7.03 -4.54
C THR A 42 9.19 5.76 -4.05
N ARG A 43 9.63 5.20 -2.92
CA ARG A 43 9.04 3.99 -2.37
C ARG A 43 7.60 4.19 -1.89
N ILE A 44 7.31 5.33 -1.27
CA ILE A 44 5.95 5.72 -0.89
C ILE A 44 5.04 5.77 -2.12
N GLU A 45 5.49 6.41 -3.21
CA GLU A 45 4.71 6.51 -4.46
C GLU A 45 4.38 5.12 -5.05
N GLU A 46 5.36 4.21 -5.11
CA GLU A 46 5.16 2.83 -5.56
C GLU A 46 4.12 2.08 -4.72
N GLU A 47 4.19 2.21 -3.39
CA GLU A 47 3.28 1.55 -2.48
C GLU A 47 1.88 2.17 -2.51
N GLN A 48 1.78 3.48 -2.71
CA GLN A 48 0.51 4.18 -2.91
C GLN A 48 -0.20 3.67 -4.17
N ALA A 49 0.52 3.56 -5.30
CA ALA A 49 -0.03 3.05 -6.55
C ALA A 49 -0.51 1.59 -6.41
N ARG A 50 0.24 0.75 -5.70
CA ARG A 50 -0.15 -0.63 -5.42
C ARG A 50 -1.38 -0.71 -4.50
N LEU A 51 -1.47 0.16 -3.50
CA LEU A 51 -2.64 0.24 -2.62
C LEU A 51 -3.90 0.62 -3.41
N ASP A 52 -3.78 1.55 -4.35
CA ASP A 52 -4.90 1.97 -5.19
C ASP A 52 -5.37 0.85 -6.13
N ASP A 53 -4.45 0.07 -6.73
CA ASP A 53 -4.80 -1.13 -7.50
C ASP A 53 -5.59 -2.15 -6.66
N LEU A 54 -5.07 -2.47 -5.46
CA LEU A 54 -5.71 -3.43 -4.57
C LEU A 54 -7.11 -2.98 -4.15
N ARG A 55 -7.28 -1.69 -3.80
CA ARG A 55 -8.58 -1.10 -3.48
C ARG A 55 -9.54 -1.14 -4.66
N SER A 56 -9.05 -0.89 -5.87
CA SER A 56 -9.85 -0.98 -7.10
C SER A 56 -10.36 -2.40 -7.33
N ARG A 57 -9.47 -3.40 -7.22
CA ARG A 57 -9.81 -4.82 -7.37
C ARG A 57 -10.82 -5.29 -6.32
N ARG A 58 -10.63 -4.86 -5.06
CA ARG A 58 -11.55 -5.19 -3.96
C ARG A 58 -12.93 -4.60 -4.20
N LYS A 59 -13.00 -3.35 -4.65
CA LYS A 59 -14.25 -2.68 -5.02
C LYS A 59 -14.93 -3.33 -6.24
N ALA A 60 -14.17 -3.87 -7.19
CA ALA A 60 -14.72 -4.60 -8.32
C ALA A 60 -15.42 -5.89 -7.86
N LEU A 61 -14.84 -6.61 -6.89
CA LEU A 61 -15.48 -7.79 -6.29
C LEU A 61 -16.72 -7.45 -5.46
N ASP A 62 -16.84 -6.23 -4.94
CA ASP A 62 -18.06 -5.76 -4.27
C ASP A 62 -19.21 -5.43 -5.25
N ARG A 63 -18.90 -5.34 -6.56
CA ARG A 63 -19.85 -5.02 -7.63
C ARG A 63 -20.18 -6.21 -8.53
N ALA A 64 -19.50 -7.34 -8.35
CA ALA A 64 -19.72 -8.61 -9.05
C ALA A 64 -20.79 -9.43 -8.31
#